data_AF-A0AAX2IR92-F1
#
_entry.id   AF-A0AAX2IR92-F1
#
_cell.length_a   1.000
_cell.length_b   1.000
_cell.length_c   1.000
_cell.angle_alpha   90.00
_cell.angle_beta   90.00
_cell.angle_gamma   90.00
#
_symmetry.space_group_name_H-M   'P 1'
#
loop_
_entity.id
_entity.type
_entity.pdbx_description
1 polymer ?
#
loop_
_entity_poly.entity_id
_entity_poly.type
_entity_poly.pdbx_seq_one_letter_code
_entity_poly.pdbx_strand_id
1 'polypeptide(L)'
;MKLPEEFVDEYVKEVLYNTSLRNLQNEEWKLIEGFENYAISNYGRLKSRERFISLPTGHDWKLPELIMKLIFVKQSNAYLKSNSYNVHCTLSLEGKKYRKSVARLVYYHFIERFDLNDLRITIISKDGNGLHVHSCNLLKVSASERSLRIFTGNRARNRHVIYQQPVNQYTVEGKLVSSFDSIYEAAKQIGQSAESMMDVIHKEFLTAGGFRWFLQSYIPEKADFTVSGQVDSKPDVFNVSLWKKLGKPSVDHKNPPACMNMSLHDMPDEGWKPIPGFDERFLISDKGRVKRTEGWTVAGRRIFLKEQILAQFVHTDGTHQSLYTILNYNGKKKAITIAKLLFYCYVKEFDIFGQTFLVINNNYPFWNLDHSKLSLHSIHSVLKGKI
;
A
#
# COMPACT_ATOMS: atom_id res chain seq x y z
N MET A 1 23.82 -23.02 11.51
CA MET A 1 22.45 -22.53 11.31
C MET A 1 21.54 -23.76 11.34
N LYS A 2 20.62 -23.90 12.30
CA LYS A 2 19.67 -25.03 12.29
C LYS A 2 18.79 -24.88 11.05
N LEU A 3 18.78 -25.89 10.18
CA LEU A 3 17.85 -25.95 9.06
C LEU A 3 16.41 -25.91 9.62
N PRO A 4 15.44 -25.25 8.96
CA PRO A 4 14.04 -25.32 9.39
C PRO A 4 13.58 -26.78 9.51
N GLU A 5 12.62 -27.09 10.38
CA GLU A 5 12.15 -28.48 10.62
C GLU A 5 11.76 -29.20 9.32
N GLU A 6 11.25 -28.47 8.34
CA GLU A 6 10.86 -28.93 6.99
C GLU A 6 12.06 -29.39 6.12
N PHE A 7 13.29 -29.04 6.51
CA PHE A 7 14.56 -29.47 5.89
C PHE A 7 15.28 -30.55 6.73
N VAL A 8 14.64 -31.06 7.78
CA VAL A 8 15.10 -32.25 8.52
C VAL A 8 14.80 -33.54 7.74
N ASP A 9 14.00 -33.43 6.69
CA ASP A 9 13.62 -34.48 5.75
C ASP A 9 14.83 -35.27 5.19
N GLU A 10 14.72 -36.60 5.24
CA GLU A 10 15.78 -37.54 4.84
C GLU A 10 16.06 -37.45 3.34
N TYR A 11 15.03 -37.37 2.50
CA TYR A 11 15.19 -37.25 1.05
C TYR A 11 15.92 -35.96 0.69
N VAL A 12 15.58 -34.84 1.33
CA VAL A 12 16.25 -33.56 1.09
C VAL A 12 17.74 -33.63 1.45
N LYS A 13 18.09 -34.25 2.57
CA LYS A 13 19.48 -34.36 3.03
C LYS A 13 20.30 -35.31 2.15
N GLU A 14 19.81 -36.52 1.95
CA GLU A 14 20.55 -37.59 1.29
C GLU A 14 20.60 -37.44 -0.24
N VAL A 15 19.62 -36.74 -0.82
CA VAL A 15 19.47 -36.57 -2.27
C VAL A 15 19.75 -35.14 -2.69
N LEU A 16 18.93 -34.16 -2.25
CA LEU A 16 18.95 -32.81 -2.83
C LEU A 16 20.15 -31.96 -2.37
N TYR A 17 20.63 -32.18 -1.15
CA TYR A 17 21.87 -31.56 -0.65
C TYR A 17 23.14 -32.34 -1.01
N ASN A 18 23.00 -33.57 -1.52
CA ASN A 18 24.14 -34.43 -1.80
C ASN A 18 24.87 -34.00 -3.09
N THR A 19 26.03 -33.35 -2.91
CA THR A 19 26.90 -32.89 -4.00
C THR A 19 27.98 -33.89 -4.41
N SER A 20 27.94 -35.14 -3.91
CA SER A 20 28.90 -36.18 -4.27
C SER A 20 28.73 -36.63 -5.72
N LEU A 21 29.82 -36.85 -6.45
CA LEU A 21 29.73 -37.43 -7.81
C LEU A 21 29.34 -38.91 -7.81
N ARG A 22 29.33 -39.58 -6.65
CA ARG A 22 28.87 -40.96 -6.53
C ARG A 22 27.37 -41.04 -6.81
N ASN A 23 26.99 -42.02 -7.63
CA ASN A 23 25.60 -42.31 -7.90
C ASN A 23 24.93 -42.91 -6.67
N LEU A 24 23.67 -42.54 -6.44
CA LEU A 24 22.81 -43.22 -5.49
C LEU A 24 22.37 -44.58 -6.04
N GLN A 25 21.86 -45.46 -5.17
CA GLN A 25 21.31 -46.73 -5.61
C GLN A 25 20.15 -46.51 -6.58
N ASN A 26 20.17 -47.19 -7.73
CA ASN A 26 19.17 -47.06 -8.80
C ASN A 26 19.03 -45.63 -9.36
N GLU A 27 20.09 -44.81 -9.26
CA GLU A 27 20.11 -43.49 -9.86
C GLU A 27 20.39 -43.56 -11.37
N GLU A 28 19.45 -43.06 -12.14
CA GLU A 28 19.54 -42.95 -13.59
C GLU A 28 19.72 -41.50 -13.99
N TRP A 29 20.60 -41.23 -14.96
CA TRP A 29 20.89 -39.88 -15.45
C TRP A 29 20.45 -39.72 -16.92
N LYS A 30 19.79 -38.60 -17.24
CA LYS A 30 19.42 -38.23 -18.61
C LYS A 30 19.89 -36.83 -18.95
N LEU A 31 20.33 -36.61 -20.19
CA LEU A 31 20.68 -35.27 -20.68
C LEU A 31 19.45 -34.37 -20.71
N ILE A 32 19.65 -33.11 -20.34
CA ILE A 32 18.59 -32.10 -20.42
C ILE A 32 18.53 -31.56 -21.86
N GLU A 33 17.36 -31.68 -22.49
CA GLU A 33 17.14 -31.25 -23.87
C GLU A 33 17.26 -29.72 -23.98
N GLY A 34 18.07 -29.23 -24.93
CA GLY A 34 18.42 -27.81 -25.06
C GLY A 34 19.45 -27.32 -24.03
N PHE A 35 19.97 -28.22 -23.19
CA PHE A 35 20.99 -27.93 -22.18
C PHE A 35 21.95 -29.13 -22.02
N GLU A 36 22.57 -29.55 -23.10
CA GLU A 36 23.33 -30.81 -23.26
C GLU A 36 24.57 -30.89 -22.34
N ASN A 37 25.02 -29.73 -21.85
CA ASN A 37 26.05 -29.57 -20.83
C ASN A 37 25.60 -30.07 -19.44
N TYR A 38 24.33 -30.40 -19.26
CA TYR A 38 23.73 -30.80 -18.00
C TYR A 38 22.97 -32.12 -18.13
N ALA A 39 22.95 -32.88 -17.04
CA ALA A 39 22.15 -34.07 -16.88
C ALA A 39 21.31 -33.98 -15.60
N ILE A 40 20.10 -34.52 -15.63
CA ILE A 40 19.18 -34.61 -14.50
C ILE A 40 18.99 -36.08 -14.12
N SER A 41 18.98 -36.39 -12.83
CA SER A 41 18.69 -37.74 -12.36
C SER A 41 17.21 -37.99 -12.09
N ASN A 42 16.78 -39.25 -12.07
CA ASN A 42 15.43 -39.67 -11.65
C ASN A 42 15.10 -39.26 -10.21
N TYR A 43 16.13 -39.00 -9.40
CA TYR A 43 16.08 -38.43 -8.06
C TYR A 43 16.05 -36.89 -8.04
N GLY A 44 16.13 -36.20 -9.18
CA GLY A 44 16.12 -34.74 -9.25
C GLY A 44 17.44 -34.07 -8.88
N ARG A 45 18.55 -34.81 -8.83
CA ARG A 45 19.89 -34.23 -8.72
C ARG A 45 20.30 -33.67 -10.08
N LEU A 46 21.00 -32.54 -10.08
CA LEU A 46 21.45 -31.87 -11.29
C LEU A 46 22.97 -31.99 -11.41
N LYS A 47 23.45 -32.43 -12.56
CA LYS A 47 24.87 -32.62 -12.86
C LYS A 47 25.27 -31.68 -13.99
N SER A 48 26.29 -30.86 -13.76
CA SER A 48 27.01 -30.15 -14.82
C SER A 48 28.12 -31.07 -15.30
N ARG A 49 28.14 -31.35 -16.60
CA ARG A 49 29.14 -32.22 -17.22
C ARG A 49 30.45 -31.48 -17.42
N GLU A 50 31.53 -32.25 -17.46
CA GLU A 50 32.85 -31.77 -17.83
C GLU A 50 32.82 -31.18 -19.26
N ARG A 51 33.39 -30.00 -19.43
CA ARG A 51 33.47 -29.32 -20.74
C ARG A 51 34.60 -28.31 -20.79
N PHE A 52 35.06 -27.98 -21.99
CA PHE A 52 35.99 -26.88 -22.24
C PHE A 52 35.20 -25.62 -22.60
N ILE A 53 35.62 -24.47 -22.08
CA ILE A 53 35.10 -23.16 -22.45
C ILE A 53 36.25 -22.30 -22.95
N SER A 54 36.14 -21.79 -24.17
CA SER A 54 37.09 -20.82 -24.70
C SER A 54 36.87 -19.46 -24.05
N LEU A 55 37.90 -18.93 -23.39
CA LEU A 55 37.89 -17.61 -22.79
C LEU A 55 38.10 -16.54 -23.88
N PRO A 56 37.63 -15.29 -23.66
CA PRO A 56 37.92 -14.17 -24.57
C PRO A 56 39.42 -13.91 -24.79
N THR A 57 40.26 -14.39 -23.88
CA THR A 57 41.72 -14.32 -23.93
C THR A 57 42.38 -15.37 -24.83
N GLY A 58 41.60 -16.27 -25.44
CA GLY A 58 42.08 -17.33 -26.36
C GLY A 58 42.54 -18.61 -25.68
N HIS A 59 42.46 -18.71 -24.35
CA HIS A 59 42.77 -19.93 -23.60
C HIS A 59 41.51 -20.76 -23.34
N ASP A 60 41.64 -22.08 -23.39
CA ASP A 60 40.56 -22.99 -23.02
C ASP A 60 40.59 -23.28 -21.51
N TRP A 61 39.45 -23.10 -20.86
CA TRP A 61 39.24 -23.43 -19.45
C TRP A 61 38.45 -24.73 -19.33
N LYS A 62 39.04 -25.74 -18.67
CA LYS A 62 38.36 -27.00 -18.37
C LYS A 62 37.46 -26.84 -17.14
N LEU A 63 36.14 -26.90 -17.35
CA LEU A 63 35.19 -27.03 -16.26
C LEU A 63 35.02 -28.51 -15.89
N PRO A 64 35.29 -28.90 -14.63
CA PRO A 64 35.09 -30.28 -14.19
C PRO A 64 33.60 -30.63 -14.07
N GLU A 65 33.31 -31.93 -14.07
CA GLU A 65 32.00 -32.44 -13.71
C GLU A 65 31.68 -32.12 -12.25
N LEU A 66 30.45 -31.67 -11.97
CA LEU A 66 29.99 -31.36 -10.61
C LEU A 66 28.49 -31.56 -10.46
N ILE A 67 28.07 -32.00 -9.28
CA ILE A 67 26.66 -31.95 -8.88
C ILE A 67 26.33 -30.54 -8.42
N MET A 68 25.36 -29.92 -9.08
CA MET A 68 24.96 -28.54 -8.85
C MET A 68 24.09 -28.40 -7.61
N LYS A 69 24.32 -27.31 -6.87
CA LYS A 69 23.44 -26.91 -5.77
C LYS A 69 22.09 -26.46 -6.33
N LEU A 70 21.02 -26.99 -5.75
CA LEU A 70 19.64 -26.65 -6.09
C LEU A 70 19.17 -25.41 -5.31
N ILE A 71 18.08 -24.80 -5.79
CA ILE A 71 17.46 -23.61 -5.23
C ILE A 71 16.08 -23.97 -4.69
N PHE A 72 15.86 -23.70 -3.40
CA PHE A 72 14.58 -23.93 -2.75
C PHE A 72 13.75 -22.63 -2.73
N VAL A 73 12.54 -22.69 -3.29
CA VAL A 73 11.60 -21.56 -3.32
C VAL A 73 10.54 -21.76 -2.28
N LYS A 74 10.52 -20.90 -1.27
CA LYS A 74 9.50 -20.87 -0.24
C LYS A 74 8.25 -20.14 -0.74
N GLN A 75 7.09 -20.77 -0.57
CA GLN A 75 5.77 -20.19 -0.77
C GLN A 75 5.00 -20.26 0.54
N SER A 76 4.74 -19.10 1.14
CA SER A 76 3.95 -19.00 2.38
C SER A 76 2.46 -18.89 2.07
N ASN A 77 1.66 -19.61 2.84
CA ASN A 77 0.22 -19.45 2.88
C ASN A 77 -0.17 -18.79 4.20
N ALA A 78 -0.48 -17.49 4.16
CA ALA A 78 -0.85 -16.73 5.35
C ALA A 78 -2.16 -17.23 5.99
N TYR A 79 -3.09 -17.76 5.19
CA TYR A 79 -4.37 -18.27 5.69
C TYR A 79 -4.19 -19.54 6.53
N LEU A 80 -3.42 -20.50 6.04
CA LEU A 80 -3.13 -21.75 6.74
C LEU A 80 -1.93 -21.65 7.69
N LYS A 81 -1.25 -20.49 7.72
CA LYS A 81 0.03 -20.27 8.43
C LYS A 81 1.07 -21.36 8.13
N SER A 82 1.05 -21.89 6.92
CA SER A 82 1.92 -22.99 6.49
C SER A 82 2.83 -22.57 5.35
N ASN A 83 3.97 -23.25 5.23
CA ASN A 83 4.92 -23.04 4.15
C ASN A 83 4.93 -24.25 3.22
N SER A 84 5.16 -23.99 1.95
CA SER A 84 5.42 -25.02 0.95
C SER A 84 6.68 -24.65 0.18
N TYR A 85 7.40 -25.65 -0.32
CA TYR A 85 8.65 -25.45 -1.02
C TYR A 85 8.61 -26.09 -2.40
N ASN A 86 9.29 -25.46 -3.35
CA ASN A 86 9.53 -26.03 -4.67
C ASN A 86 11.02 -26.03 -4.97
N VAL A 87 11.49 -27.07 -5.65
CA VAL A 87 12.90 -27.23 -6.00
C VAL A 87 13.15 -26.73 -7.43
N HIS A 88 14.12 -25.85 -7.57
CA HIS A 88 14.55 -25.25 -8.82
C HIS A 88 16.04 -25.46 -9.05
N CYS A 89 16.46 -25.33 -10.30
CA CYS A 89 17.86 -25.30 -10.66
C CYS A 89 18.15 -24.16 -11.64
N THR A 90 19.43 -23.85 -11.81
CA THR A 90 19.91 -22.86 -12.77
C THR A 90 20.74 -23.57 -13.82
N LEU A 91 20.32 -23.47 -15.07
CA LEU A 91 21.03 -23.95 -16.25
C LEU A 91 21.64 -22.75 -16.98
N SER A 92 22.82 -22.91 -17.56
CA SER A 92 23.45 -21.83 -18.34
C SER A 92 23.74 -22.28 -19.75
N LEU A 93 23.28 -21.51 -20.73
CA LEU A 93 23.49 -21.74 -22.16
C LEU A 93 23.86 -20.41 -22.82
N GLU A 94 24.95 -20.39 -23.59
CA GLU A 94 25.44 -19.19 -24.29
C GLU A 94 25.55 -17.93 -23.41
N GLY A 95 26.07 -18.11 -22.18
CA GLY A 95 26.21 -17.01 -21.21
C GLY A 95 24.90 -16.56 -20.54
N LYS A 96 23.73 -17.04 -21.00
CA LYS A 96 22.43 -16.77 -20.38
C LYS A 96 22.09 -17.82 -19.33
N LYS A 97 21.50 -17.37 -18.20
CA LYS A 97 21.06 -18.23 -17.10
C LYS A 97 19.55 -18.45 -17.16
N TYR A 98 19.13 -19.70 -16.99
CA TYR A 98 17.74 -20.13 -17.05
C TYR A 98 17.39 -20.85 -15.76
N ARG A 99 16.35 -20.35 -15.08
CA ARG A 99 15.80 -21.03 -13.90
C ARG A 99 14.75 -22.04 -14.34
N LYS A 100 14.92 -23.31 -14.00
CA LYS A 100 13.98 -24.39 -14.34
C LYS A 100 13.49 -25.10 -13.07
N SER A 101 12.28 -25.65 -13.12
CA SER A 101 11.73 -26.49 -12.04
C SER A 101 12.31 -27.88 -12.15
N VAL A 102 12.86 -28.41 -11.06
CA VAL A 102 13.44 -29.76 -11.03
C VAL A 102 12.35 -30.80 -11.26
N ALA A 103 11.19 -30.67 -10.59
CA ALA A 103 10.07 -31.59 -10.77
C ALA A 103 9.62 -31.67 -12.24
N ARG A 104 9.54 -30.54 -12.96
CA ARG A 104 9.21 -30.54 -14.39
C ARG A 104 10.24 -31.28 -15.23
N LEU A 105 11.53 -31.05 -14.98
CA LEU A 105 12.61 -31.72 -15.70
C LEU A 105 12.60 -33.23 -15.44
N VAL A 106 12.47 -33.65 -14.18
CA VAL A 106 12.40 -35.07 -13.83
C VAL A 106 11.19 -35.73 -14.50
N TYR A 107 10.01 -35.12 -14.41
CA TYR A 107 8.81 -35.68 -15.06
C TYR A 107 8.98 -35.80 -16.57
N TYR A 108 9.49 -34.74 -17.21
CA TYR A 108 9.68 -34.69 -18.67
C TYR A 108 10.64 -35.78 -19.16
N HIS A 109 11.76 -35.99 -18.47
CA HIS A 109 12.79 -36.92 -18.90
C HIS A 109 12.53 -38.38 -18.50
N PHE A 110 11.82 -38.63 -17.40
CA PHE A 110 11.65 -39.98 -16.85
C PHE A 110 10.24 -40.56 -16.95
N ILE A 111 9.21 -39.76 -17.24
CA ILE A 111 7.81 -40.22 -17.22
C ILE A 111 7.12 -39.95 -18.55
N GLU A 112 6.94 -38.68 -18.93
CA GLU A 112 6.22 -38.31 -20.14
C GLU A 112 6.68 -36.94 -20.65
N ARG A 113 6.89 -36.83 -21.96
CA ARG A 113 7.24 -35.55 -22.60
C ARG A 113 6.02 -34.64 -22.75
N PHE A 114 6.22 -33.35 -22.52
CA PHE A 114 5.21 -32.29 -22.67
C PHE A 114 5.90 -30.95 -22.90
N ASP A 115 5.18 -29.92 -23.32
CA ASP A 115 5.77 -28.58 -23.47
C ASP A 115 6.21 -28.02 -22.11
N LEU A 116 7.52 -27.94 -21.89
CA LEU A 116 8.13 -27.42 -20.67
C LEU A 116 7.76 -25.94 -20.39
N ASN A 117 7.29 -25.19 -21.38
CA ASN A 117 6.84 -23.81 -21.25
C ASN A 117 5.32 -23.68 -21.03
N ASP A 118 4.54 -24.75 -21.20
CA ASP A 118 3.10 -24.70 -20.95
C ASP A 118 2.80 -24.57 -19.44
N LEU A 119 2.26 -23.42 -19.07
CA LEU A 119 1.87 -23.05 -17.71
C LEU A 119 0.56 -23.72 -17.27
N ARG A 120 -0.21 -24.31 -18.20
CA ARG A 120 -1.43 -25.06 -17.90
C ARG A 120 -1.12 -26.43 -17.32
N ILE A 121 0.09 -26.93 -17.54
CA ILE A 121 0.59 -28.19 -17.00
C ILE A 121 1.33 -27.90 -15.70
N THR A 122 0.89 -28.53 -14.61
CA THR A 122 1.61 -28.49 -13.32
C THR A 122 2.08 -29.89 -12.97
N ILE A 123 3.31 -30.00 -12.48
CA ILE A 123 3.82 -31.24 -11.90
C ILE A 123 3.78 -31.09 -10.38
N ILE A 124 3.11 -32.03 -9.71
CA ILE A 124 2.99 -32.06 -8.25
C ILE A 124 3.47 -33.40 -7.70
N SER A 125 3.87 -33.40 -6.43
CA SER A 125 4.21 -34.60 -5.68
C SER A 125 2.96 -35.32 -5.18
N LYS A 126 2.93 -36.66 -5.22
CA LYS A 126 1.78 -37.48 -4.77
C LYS A 126 1.53 -37.35 -3.27
N ASP A 127 2.59 -37.21 -2.49
CA ASP A 127 2.56 -37.00 -1.02
C ASP A 127 2.29 -35.54 -0.60
N GLY A 128 2.19 -34.61 -1.56
CA GLY A 128 1.99 -33.18 -1.28
C GLY A 128 3.25 -32.43 -0.82
N ASN A 129 4.42 -33.07 -0.73
CA ASN A 129 5.69 -32.42 -0.41
C ASN A 129 6.44 -32.02 -1.70
N GLY A 130 6.47 -30.72 -2.01
CA GLY A 130 7.14 -30.20 -3.21
C GLY A 130 8.68 -30.32 -3.21
N LEU A 131 9.27 -30.84 -2.12
CA LEU A 131 10.67 -31.24 -2.06
C LEU A 131 10.91 -32.66 -2.60
N HIS A 132 9.91 -33.54 -2.59
CA HIS A 132 10.06 -34.94 -3.01
C HIS A 132 9.89 -35.07 -4.52
N VAL A 133 10.97 -34.83 -5.26
CA VAL A 133 10.98 -34.72 -6.73
C VAL A 133 11.36 -36.00 -7.46
N HIS A 134 11.38 -37.15 -6.79
CA HIS A 134 11.70 -38.42 -7.42
C HIS A 134 10.63 -38.80 -8.45
N SER A 135 11.03 -39.33 -9.60
CA SER A 135 10.15 -39.70 -10.71
C SER A 135 8.91 -40.48 -10.28
N CYS A 136 9.04 -41.50 -9.43
CA CYS A 136 7.89 -42.29 -8.96
C CYS A 136 6.86 -41.50 -8.13
N ASN A 137 7.26 -40.38 -7.53
CA ASN A 137 6.42 -39.54 -6.67
C ASN A 137 5.76 -38.38 -7.42
N LEU A 138 6.05 -38.18 -8.71
CA LEU A 138 5.51 -37.05 -9.47
C LEU A 138 4.26 -37.45 -10.27
N LEU A 139 3.33 -36.51 -10.41
CA LEU A 139 2.18 -36.63 -11.29
C LEU A 139 1.91 -35.33 -12.05
N LYS A 140 1.41 -35.46 -13.29
CA LYS A 140 0.99 -34.35 -14.15
C LYS A 140 -0.46 -34.01 -13.86
N VAL A 141 -0.74 -32.73 -13.59
CA VAL A 141 -2.10 -32.21 -13.40
C VAL A 141 -2.33 -31.00 -14.28
N SER A 142 -3.58 -30.81 -14.69
CA SER A 142 -4.04 -29.61 -15.37
C SER A 142 -4.20 -28.44 -14.39
N ALA A 143 -4.21 -27.21 -14.93
CA ALA A 143 -4.52 -26.01 -14.16
C ALA A 143 -5.89 -26.08 -13.47
N SER A 144 -6.87 -26.75 -14.08
CA SER A 144 -8.22 -26.93 -13.51
C SER A 144 -8.19 -27.83 -12.28
N GLU A 145 -7.54 -28.99 -12.36
CA GLU A 145 -7.38 -29.92 -11.24
C GLU A 145 -6.55 -29.30 -10.11
N ARG A 146 -5.52 -28.53 -10.45
CA ARG A 146 -4.74 -27.75 -9.46
C ARG A 146 -5.66 -26.78 -8.70
N SER A 147 -6.52 -26.08 -9.42
CA SER A 147 -7.46 -25.11 -8.84
C SER A 147 -8.49 -25.81 -7.96
N LEU A 148 -9.02 -26.96 -8.41
CA LEU A 148 -9.92 -27.80 -7.64
C LEU A 148 -9.26 -28.28 -6.34
N ARG A 149 -7.99 -28.74 -6.38
CA ARG A 149 -7.24 -29.16 -5.18
C ARG A 149 -7.02 -28.02 -4.19
N ILE A 150 -6.77 -26.80 -4.67
CA ILE A 150 -6.65 -25.61 -3.80
C ILE A 150 -7.98 -25.33 -3.10
N PHE A 151 -9.09 -25.44 -3.85
CA PHE A 151 -10.44 -25.25 -3.33
C PHE A 151 -10.83 -26.32 -2.32
N THR A 152 -10.72 -27.61 -2.68
CA THR A 152 -11.10 -28.73 -1.81
C THR A 152 -10.19 -28.88 -0.60
N GLY A 153 -8.90 -28.56 -0.74
CA GLY A 153 -7.94 -28.54 0.36
C GLY A 153 -8.05 -27.31 1.28
N ASN A 154 -9.10 -26.49 1.13
CA ASN A 154 -9.33 -25.25 1.87
C ASN A 154 -8.07 -24.37 1.98
N ARG A 155 -7.29 -24.29 0.90
CA ARG A 155 -6.02 -23.54 0.89
C ARG A 155 -6.20 -22.04 0.68
N ALA A 156 -7.40 -21.61 0.34
CA ALA A 156 -7.76 -20.21 0.17
C ALA A 156 -9.14 -19.97 0.77
N ARG A 157 -9.36 -18.77 1.33
CA ARG A 157 -10.67 -18.36 1.83
C ARG A 157 -11.67 -18.33 0.67
N ASN A 158 -12.80 -19.00 0.84
CA ASN A 158 -13.89 -18.92 -0.11
C ASN A 158 -14.64 -17.59 0.06
N ARG A 159 -14.31 -16.60 -0.77
CA ARG A 159 -14.94 -15.27 -0.76
C ARG A 159 -16.45 -15.35 -0.92
N HIS A 160 -16.97 -16.30 -1.70
CA HIS A 160 -18.39 -16.43 -1.92
C HIS A 160 -19.13 -16.79 -0.62
N VAL A 161 -18.59 -17.71 0.18
CA VAL A 161 -19.15 -18.07 1.49
C VAL A 161 -19.09 -16.89 2.45
N ILE A 162 -17.98 -16.14 2.46
CA ILE A 162 -17.84 -14.94 3.30
C ILE A 162 -18.89 -13.87 2.92
N TYR A 163 -19.08 -13.62 1.63
CA TYR A 163 -20.03 -12.61 1.16
C TYR A 163 -21.50 -13.05 1.23
N GLN A 164 -21.77 -14.33 1.51
CA GLN A 164 -23.11 -14.81 1.86
C GLN A 164 -23.47 -14.56 3.34
N GLN A 165 -22.54 -14.12 4.19
CA GLN A 165 -22.85 -13.90 5.60
C GLN A 165 -23.82 -12.72 5.78
N PRO A 166 -24.81 -12.84 6.70
CA PRO A 166 -25.77 -11.78 6.96
C PRO A 166 -25.14 -10.60 7.70
N VAL A 167 -25.63 -9.40 7.42
CA VAL A 167 -25.05 -8.14 7.92
C VAL A 167 -26.10 -7.14 8.37
N ASN A 168 -25.72 -6.36 9.36
CA ASN A 168 -26.48 -5.23 9.87
C ASN A 168 -25.83 -3.91 9.46
N GLN A 169 -26.66 -2.98 9.01
CA GLN A 169 -26.30 -1.62 8.64
C GLN A 169 -26.60 -0.67 9.78
N TYR A 170 -25.63 0.15 10.18
CA TYR A 170 -25.79 1.16 11.21
C TYR A 170 -25.42 2.55 10.70
N THR A 171 -26.00 3.58 11.29
CA THR A 171 -25.50 4.95 11.15
C THR A 171 -24.12 5.08 11.80
N VAL A 172 -23.40 6.16 11.52
CA VAL A 172 -22.07 6.37 12.13
C VAL A 172 -22.15 6.63 13.64
N GLU A 173 -23.33 7.02 14.13
CA GLU A 173 -23.66 7.23 15.54
C GLU A 173 -24.13 5.94 16.25
N GLY A 174 -24.29 4.84 15.51
CA GLY A 174 -24.64 3.53 16.06
C GLY A 174 -26.11 3.19 16.11
N LYS A 175 -26.97 3.91 15.37
CA LYS A 175 -28.38 3.52 15.21
C LYS A 175 -28.52 2.47 14.11
N LEU A 176 -29.19 1.34 14.40
CA LEU A 176 -29.50 0.33 13.39
C LEU A 176 -30.43 0.92 12.31
N VAL A 177 -30.09 0.69 11.05
CA VAL A 177 -30.83 1.18 9.87
C VAL A 177 -31.56 0.04 9.18
N SER A 178 -30.86 -1.05 8.89
CA SER A 178 -31.41 -2.20 8.15
C SER A 178 -30.58 -3.46 8.40
N SER A 179 -31.16 -4.61 8.07
CA SER A 179 -30.54 -5.93 8.14
C SER A 179 -30.68 -6.60 6.78
N PHE A 180 -29.66 -7.34 6.36
CA PHE A 180 -29.60 -8.04 5.08
C PHE A 180 -29.17 -9.48 5.30
N ASP A 181 -29.70 -10.38 4.47
CA ASP A 181 -29.40 -11.81 4.57
C ASP A 181 -27.98 -12.13 4.06
N SER A 182 -27.38 -11.22 3.27
CA SER A 182 -25.99 -11.35 2.82
C SER A 182 -25.30 -10.02 2.55
N ILE A 183 -23.96 -10.01 2.59
CA ILE A 183 -23.14 -8.88 2.12
C ILE A 183 -23.43 -8.56 0.65
N TYR A 184 -23.67 -9.57 -0.20
CA TYR A 184 -24.03 -9.34 -1.61
C TYR A 184 -25.32 -8.56 -1.78
N GLU A 185 -26.35 -8.89 -1.00
CA GLU A 185 -27.63 -8.19 -1.02
C GLU A 185 -27.46 -6.73 -0.61
N ALA A 186 -26.78 -6.49 0.53
CA ALA A 186 -26.45 -5.16 1.01
C ALA A 186 -25.68 -4.36 -0.05
N ALA A 187 -24.63 -4.96 -0.63
CA ALA A 187 -23.78 -4.36 -1.65
C ALA A 187 -24.59 -3.93 -2.89
N LYS A 188 -25.50 -4.79 -3.35
CA LYS A 188 -26.38 -4.51 -4.49
C LYS A 188 -27.35 -3.36 -4.19
N GLN A 189 -27.99 -3.36 -3.02
CA GLN A 189 -28.97 -2.34 -2.67
C GLN A 189 -28.35 -0.95 -2.49
N ILE A 190 -27.12 -0.88 -1.96
CA ILE A 190 -26.44 0.39 -1.66
C ILE A 190 -25.56 0.85 -2.82
N GLY A 191 -25.35 0.00 -3.83
CA GLY A 191 -24.48 0.30 -4.97
C GLY A 191 -23.00 0.41 -4.54
N GLN A 192 -22.54 -0.49 -3.68
CA GLN A 192 -21.16 -0.56 -3.20
C GLN A 192 -20.58 -1.96 -3.44
N SER A 193 -19.25 -2.10 -3.35
CA SER A 193 -18.62 -3.42 -3.46
C SER A 193 -18.71 -4.19 -2.15
N ALA A 194 -18.91 -5.51 -2.22
CA ALA A 194 -18.86 -6.41 -1.07
C ALA A 194 -17.52 -6.33 -0.32
N GLU A 195 -16.42 -6.11 -1.07
CA GLU A 195 -15.08 -5.88 -0.51
C GLU A 195 -15.05 -4.65 0.41
N SER A 196 -15.60 -3.51 -0.04
CA SER A 196 -15.62 -2.30 0.80
C SER A 196 -16.40 -2.48 2.11
N MET A 197 -17.47 -3.27 2.09
CA MET A 197 -18.22 -3.61 3.31
C MET A 197 -17.41 -4.53 4.21
N MET A 198 -16.67 -5.48 3.62
CA MET A 198 -15.79 -6.38 4.38
C MET A 198 -14.66 -5.61 5.06
N ASP A 199 -14.06 -4.64 4.39
CA ASP A 199 -13.02 -3.78 4.96
C ASP A 199 -13.55 -3.00 6.17
N VAL A 200 -14.82 -2.59 6.14
CA VAL A 200 -15.48 -1.97 7.30
C VAL A 200 -15.72 -2.96 8.43
N ILE A 201 -16.19 -4.17 8.11
CA ILE A 201 -16.39 -5.25 9.10
C ILE A 201 -15.06 -5.62 9.78
N HIS A 202 -13.96 -5.62 9.02
CA HIS A 202 -12.60 -5.85 9.52
C HIS A 202 -11.97 -4.62 10.19
N LYS A 203 -12.68 -3.48 10.25
CA LYS A 203 -12.21 -2.22 10.83
C LYS A 203 -11.00 -1.61 10.11
N GLU A 204 -10.74 -2.00 8.86
CA GLU A 204 -9.75 -1.36 7.98
C GLU A 204 -10.27 -0.01 7.47
N PHE A 205 -11.57 0.07 7.21
CA PHE A 205 -12.26 1.32 6.93
C PHE A 205 -13.33 1.63 7.96
N LEU A 206 -13.63 2.93 8.10
CA LEU A 206 -14.70 3.35 8.99
C LEU A 206 -16.07 3.08 8.37
N THR A 207 -16.27 3.40 7.08
CA THR A 207 -17.59 3.33 6.44
C THR A 207 -17.52 2.83 4.99
N ALA A 208 -18.64 2.25 4.55
CA ALA A 208 -18.94 1.89 3.17
C ALA A 208 -20.36 2.35 2.86
N GLY A 209 -20.55 3.03 1.72
CA GLY A 209 -21.83 3.67 1.38
C GLY A 209 -22.32 4.71 2.39
N GLY A 210 -21.45 5.19 3.29
CA GLY A 210 -21.80 6.13 4.36
C GLY A 210 -22.32 5.50 5.66
N PHE A 211 -22.26 4.17 5.78
CA PHE A 211 -22.74 3.42 6.93
C PHE A 211 -21.64 2.60 7.58
N ARG A 212 -21.90 2.17 8.82
CA ARG A 212 -21.13 1.14 9.53
C ARG A 212 -21.73 -0.23 9.27
N TRP A 213 -20.88 -1.24 9.16
CA TRP A 213 -21.24 -2.59 8.79
C TRP A 213 -20.70 -3.57 9.81
N PHE A 214 -21.57 -4.45 10.29
CA PHE A 214 -21.20 -5.53 11.19
C PHE A 214 -21.90 -6.81 10.75
N LEU A 215 -21.25 -7.96 10.95
CA LEU A 215 -21.90 -9.25 10.80
C LEU A 215 -23.07 -9.34 11.79
N GLN A 216 -24.17 -9.96 11.39
CA GLN A 216 -25.34 -10.12 12.28
C GLN A 216 -25.01 -10.96 13.53
N SER A 217 -24.00 -11.82 13.44
CA SER A 217 -23.47 -12.60 14.57
C SER A 217 -22.74 -11.76 15.62
N TYR A 218 -22.49 -10.47 15.35
CA TYR A 218 -21.76 -9.57 16.23
C TYR A 218 -22.66 -8.39 16.64
N ILE A 219 -22.76 -8.15 17.94
CA ILE A 219 -23.48 -7.00 18.50
C ILE A 219 -22.45 -5.90 18.76
N PRO A 220 -22.49 -4.78 18.02
CA PRO A 220 -21.50 -3.71 18.18
C PRO A 220 -21.73 -2.94 19.48
N GLU A 221 -20.63 -2.59 20.14
CA GLU A 221 -20.61 -1.78 21.35
C GLU A 221 -20.43 -0.29 21.01
N LYS A 222 -20.66 0.60 21.99
CA LYS A 222 -20.43 2.05 21.80
C LYS A 222 -19.01 2.35 21.30
N ALA A 223 -18.01 1.57 21.74
CA ALA A 223 -16.62 1.72 21.32
C ALA A 223 -16.42 1.48 19.82
N ASP A 224 -17.20 0.61 19.17
CA ASP A 224 -17.07 0.34 17.73
C ASP A 224 -17.51 1.52 16.86
N PHE A 225 -18.32 2.42 17.42
CA PHE A 225 -18.77 3.64 16.76
C PHE A 225 -17.85 4.82 17.06
N THR A 226 -17.05 4.76 18.14
CA THR A 226 -16.06 5.80 18.43
C THR A 226 -14.93 5.75 17.42
N VAL A 227 -14.60 6.90 16.85
CA VAL A 227 -13.40 7.06 16.03
C VAL A 227 -12.22 7.20 16.98
N SER A 228 -11.78 6.09 17.57
CA SER A 228 -10.53 6.09 18.33
C SER A 228 -9.40 6.33 17.35
N GLY A 229 -8.66 7.41 17.57
CA GLY A 229 -7.52 7.75 16.75
C GLY A 229 -6.49 6.65 16.88
N GLN A 230 -6.44 5.71 15.92
CA GLN A 230 -5.16 5.08 15.61
C GLN A 230 -4.17 6.22 15.43
N VAL A 231 -3.08 6.14 16.18
CA VAL A 231 -1.98 7.10 16.20
C VAL A 231 -1.32 7.02 14.83
N ASP A 232 -1.94 7.67 13.85
CA ASP A 232 -1.29 7.98 12.59
C ASP A 232 0.01 8.69 12.95
N SER A 233 1.08 8.31 12.27
CA SER A 233 2.43 8.88 12.34
C SER A 233 2.40 10.34 12.80
N LYS A 234 3.15 10.67 13.87
CA LYS A 234 3.26 12.03 14.44
C LYS A 234 3.09 13.08 13.34
N PRO A 235 2.00 13.86 13.31
CA PRO A 235 1.79 14.81 12.24
C PRO A 235 2.99 15.75 12.20
N ASP A 236 3.55 15.94 11.01
CA ASP A 236 4.70 16.83 10.81
C ASP A 236 4.34 18.21 11.34
N VAL A 237 5.06 18.67 12.36
CA VAL A 237 4.83 19.97 13.02
C VAL A 237 5.20 21.14 12.09
N PHE A 238 5.93 20.87 11.00
CA PHE A 238 6.54 21.88 10.14
C PHE A 238 6.17 21.72 8.66
N ASN A 239 5.68 22.79 8.04
CA ASN A 239 5.38 22.86 6.62
C ASN A 239 6.65 23.06 5.77
N VAL A 240 7.37 21.96 5.52
CA VAL A 240 8.60 21.94 4.71
C VAL A 240 8.39 22.49 3.29
N SER A 241 7.21 22.26 2.70
CA SER A 241 6.90 22.69 1.33
C SER A 241 6.85 24.21 1.23
N LEU A 242 6.15 24.88 2.14
CA LEU A 242 6.10 26.33 2.20
C LEU A 242 7.48 26.93 2.47
N TRP A 243 8.22 26.37 3.44
CA TRP A 243 9.56 26.82 3.77
C TRP A 243 10.52 26.78 2.57
N LYS A 244 10.50 25.70 1.78
CA LYS A 244 11.27 25.60 0.54
C LYS A 244 10.88 26.68 -0.47
N LYS A 245 9.58 26.94 -0.64
CA LYS A 245 9.07 27.96 -1.58
C LYS A 245 9.40 29.40 -1.16
N LEU A 246 9.53 29.65 0.15
CA LEU A 246 9.94 30.95 0.69
C LEU A 246 11.46 31.18 0.65
N GLY A 247 12.23 30.30 0.00
CA GLY A 247 13.69 30.45 -0.12
C GLY A 247 14.45 29.97 1.12
N LYS A 248 13.86 29.07 1.91
CA LYS A 248 14.48 28.46 3.10
C LYS A 248 14.94 29.49 4.15
N PRO A 249 14.05 30.36 4.64
CA PRO A 249 14.40 31.33 5.68
C PRO A 249 14.89 30.63 6.95
N SER A 250 15.76 31.29 7.71
CA SER A 250 16.26 30.79 9.00
C SER A 250 15.12 30.82 10.03
N VAL A 251 14.59 29.64 10.38
CA VAL A 251 13.47 29.47 11.33
C VAL A 251 13.72 28.23 12.20
N ASP A 252 13.18 28.21 13.41
CA ASP A 252 13.21 27.02 14.27
C ASP A 252 12.19 25.98 13.76
N HIS A 253 12.67 24.79 13.39
CA HIS A 253 11.80 23.73 12.89
C HIS A 253 10.99 23.05 14.00
N LYS A 254 11.40 23.16 15.27
CA LYS A 254 10.67 22.61 16.42
C LYS A 254 9.56 23.54 16.89
N ASN A 255 9.78 24.85 16.81
CA ASN A 255 8.79 25.88 17.09
C ASN A 255 8.68 26.88 15.92
N PRO A 256 8.11 26.45 14.78
CA PRO A 256 8.08 27.27 13.60
C PRO A 256 7.09 28.45 13.71
N PRO A 257 7.29 29.51 12.90
CA PRO A 257 6.32 30.60 12.77
C PRO A 257 4.93 30.09 12.40
N ALA A 258 3.89 30.83 12.78
CA ALA A 258 2.49 30.44 12.61
C ALA A 258 2.15 29.93 11.19
N CYS A 259 2.62 30.60 10.15
CA CYS A 259 2.37 30.20 8.76
C CYS A 259 2.97 28.83 8.35
N MET A 260 3.98 28.35 9.08
CA MET A 260 4.64 27.06 8.87
C MET A 260 4.33 26.03 9.95
N ASN A 261 3.63 26.43 11.02
CA ASN A 261 3.32 25.58 12.16
C ASN A 261 2.06 24.75 11.89
N MET A 262 2.23 23.44 11.86
CA MET A 262 1.20 22.43 11.59
C MET A 262 0.75 21.68 12.87
N SER A 263 1.24 22.10 14.05
CA SER A 263 0.90 21.50 15.34
C SER A 263 -0.54 21.79 15.73
N LEU A 264 -1.25 20.80 16.26
CA LEU A 264 -2.57 21.01 16.84
C LEU A 264 -2.52 21.79 18.17
N HIS A 265 -1.36 21.84 18.83
CA HIS A 265 -1.18 22.65 20.02
C HIS A 265 -1.27 24.14 19.68
N ASP A 266 -1.99 24.87 20.52
CA ASP A 266 -2.11 26.32 20.40
C ASP A 266 -0.78 26.99 20.78
N MET A 267 -0.46 28.08 20.09
CA MET A 267 0.67 28.93 20.40
C MET A 267 0.31 29.84 21.60
N PRO A 268 1.30 30.42 22.30
CA PRO A 268 1.03 31.37 23.37
C PRO A 268 0.15 32.53 22.88
N ASP A 269 -0.91 32.82 23.64
CA ASP A 269 -1.89 33.87 23.39
C ASP A 269 -2.62 33.77 22.04
N GLU A 270 -2.79 32.55 21.53
CA GLU A 270 -3.50 32.33 20.27
C GLU A 270 -5.00 32.20 20.47
N GLY A 271 -5.77 33.06 19.78
CA GLY A 271 -7.23 33.04 19.81
C GLY A 271 -7.80 32.62 18.46
N TRP A 272 -8.85 31.79 18.47
CA TRP A 272 -9.49 31.25 17.25
C TRP A 272 -10.89 31.84 17.01
N LYS A 273 -11.23 32.09 15.74
CA LYS A 273 -12.58 32.49 15.29
C LYS A 273 -13.05 31.64 14.10
N PRO A 274 -14.36 31.39 13.95
CA PRO A 274 -14.90 30.65 12.83
C PRO A 274 -14.78 31.41 11.51
N ILE A 275 -14.41 30.70 10.44
CA ILE A 275 -14.42 31.24 9.09
C ILE A 275 -15.88 31.24 8.57
N PRO A 276 -16.41 32.37 8.09
CA PRO A 276 -17.79 32.46 7.64
C PRO A 276 -18.07 31.61 6.40
N GLY A 277 -19.29 31.07 6.31
CA GLY A 277 -19.77 30.32 5.15
C GLY A 277 -19.38 28.85 5.10
N PHE A 278 -18.92 28.27 6.22
CA PHE A 278 -18.47 26.87 6.30
C PHE A 278 -18.98 26.12 7.55
N ASP A 279 -20.10 26.52 8.14
CA ASP A 279 -20.74 25.82 9.27
C ASP A 279 -19.76 25.45 10.40
N GLU A 280 -18.89 26.40 10.77
CA GLU A 280 -17.86 26.25 11.82
C GLU A 280 -16.83 25.12 11.57
N ARG A 281 -16.76 24.59 10.35
CA ARG A 281 -15.79 23.54 9.98
C ARG A 281 -14.35 24.02 9.90
N PHE A 282 -14.15 25.32 9.75
CA PHE A 282 -12.83 25.92 9.70
C PHE A 282 -12.76 27.11 10.65
N LEU A 283 -11.67 27.17 11.39
CA LEU A 283 -11.32 28.27 12.27
C LEU A 283 -10.05 28.95 11.75
N ILE A 284 -9.92 30.25 11.97
CA ILE A 284 -8.68 30.99 11.78
C ILE A 284 -8.22 31.55 13.12
N SER A 285 -6.93 31.48 13.39
CA SER A 285 -6.29 32.12 14.53
C SER A 285 -5.93 33.57 14.22
N ASP A 286 -5.82 34.40 15.25
CA ASP A 286 -5.28 35.76 15.23
C ASP A 286 -3.84 35.87 14.69
N LYS A 287 -3.06 34.78 14.77
CA LYS A 287 -1.72 34.61 14.19
C LYS A 287 -1.74 34.08 12.75
N GLY A 288 -2.92 33.85 12.19
CA GLY A 288 -3.12 33.46 10.80
C GLY A 288 -3.07 31.97 10.53
N ARG A 289 -3.03 31.10 11.54
CA ARG A 289 -3.17 29.64 11.34
C ARG A 289 -4.61 29.30 11.00
N VAL A 290 -4.81 28.25 10.19
CA VAL A 290 -6.15 27.79 9.81
C VAL A 290 -6.32 26.35 10.26
N LYS A 291 -7.37 26.09 11.04
CA LYS A 291 -7.68 24.79 11.64
C LYS A 291 -8.97 24.25 11.02
N ARG A 292 -8.95 23.00 10.58
CA ARG A 292 -10.17 22.23 10.25
C ARG A 292 -10.59 21.47 11.51
N THR A 293 -11.83 21.66 11.94
CA THR A 293 -12.40 20.91 13.07
C THR A 293 -12.67 19.45 12.69
N GLU A 294 -12.69 18.58 13.69
CA GLU A 294 -13.03 17.18 13.44
C GLU A 294 -14.49 17.02 12.99
N GLY A 295 -14.75 16.01 12.16
CA GLY A 295 -16.12 15.66 11.80
C GLY A 295 -16.26 14.89 10.51
N TRP A 296 -17.47 14.41 10.27
CA TRP A 296 -17.83 13.68 9.07
C TRP A 296 -17.93 14.61 7.85
N THR A 297 -17.50 14.13 6.69
CA THR A 297 -17.80 14.80 5.41
C THR A 297 -19.30 14.74 5.13
N VAL A 298 -19.86 15.85 4.64
CA VAL A 298 -21.29 16.01 4.35
C VAL A 298 -21.62 15.58 2.92
N ALA A 299 -20.68 15.77 1.98
CA ALA A 299 -20.85 15.42 0.57
C ALA A 299 -19.89 14.31 0.13
N GLY A 300 -20.37 13.38 -0.71
CA GLY A 300 -19.60 12.26 -1.24
C GLY A 300 -19.50 11.08 -0.26
N ARG A 301 -18.34 10.39 -0.24
CA ARG A 301 -18.09 9.31 0.73
C ARG A 301 -18.05 9.89 2.14
N ARG A 302 -18.81 9.31 3.09
CA ARG A 302 -18.86 9.74 4.50
C ARG A 302 -17.58 9.32 5.23
N ILE A 303 -16.57 10.16 5.20
CA ILE A 303 -15.25 9.95 5.80
C ILE A 303 -15.16 10.81 7.06
N PHE A 304 -14.58 10.28 8.12
CA PHE A 304 -14.26 11.06 9.30
C PHE A 304 -12.93 11.77 9.09
N LEU A 305 -12.95 13.11 9.11
CA LEU A 305 -11.75 13.91 9.06
C LEU A 305 -11.40 14.31 10.49
N LYS A 306 -10.21 13.90 10.95
CA LYS A 306 -9.66 14.37 12.23
C LYS A 306 -9.37 15.87 12.17
N GLU A 307 -9.28 16.48 13.34
CA GLU A 307 -8.81 17.86 13.47
C GLU A 307 -7.42 18.02 12.83
N GLN A 308 -7.19 19.13 12.14
CA GLN A 308 -5.93 19.36 11.42
C GLN A 308 -5.67 20.86 11.22
N ILE A 309 -4.43 21.30 11.45
CA ILE A 309 -3.97 22.59 10.92
C ILE A 309 -3.73 22.46 9.42
N LEU A 310 -4.37 23.32 8.63
CA LEU A 310 -4.24 23.31 7.18
C LEU A 310 -2.94 23.96 6.73
N ALA A 311 -2.26 23.30 5.80
CA ALA A 311 -1.08 23.85 5.18
C ALA A 311 -1.41 25.16 4.44
N GLN A 312 -0.49 26.10 4.56
CA GLN A 312 -0.50 27.34 3.80
C GLN A 312 0.48 27.23 2.62
N PHE A 313 0.19 27.99 1.58
CA PHE A 313 0.94 28.06 0.35
C PHE A 313 1.23 29.51 0.03
N VAL A 314 2.31 29.76 -0.71
CA VAL A 314 2.64 31.08 -1.23
C VAL A 314 2.18 31.20 -2.67
N HIS A 315 1.51 32.31 -2.98
CA HIS A 315 1.27 32.78 -4.34
C HIS A 315 2.25 33.92 -4.61
N THR A 316 2.90 33.88 -5.77
CA THR A 316 3.85 34.91 -6.22
C THR A 316 3.36 35.45 -7.55
N ASP A 317 3.01 36.73 -7.60
CA ASP A 317 2.64 37.44 -8.82
C ASP A 317 3.66 38.55 -9.06
N GLY A 318 4.78 38.18 -9.69
CA GLY A 318 5.92 39.06 -9.97
C GLY A 318 6.44 39.81 -8.75
N THR A 319 5.86 40.97 -8.47
CA THR A 319 6.20 41.89 -7.38
C THR A 319 5.52 41.57 -6.04
N HIS A 320 4.40 40.84 -6.02
CA HIS A 320 3.60 40.63 -4.81
C HIS A 320 3.57 39.16 -4.38
N GLN A 321 3.79 38.94 -3.08
CA GLN A 321 3.72 37.61 -2.46
C GLN A 321 2.61 37.58 -1.42
N SER A 322 1.80 36.52 -1.44
CA SER A 322 0.72 36.35 -0.47
C SER A 322 0.56 34.90 -0.04
N LEU A 323 0.21 34.71 1.23
CA LEU A 323 -0.11 33.39 1.77
C LEU A 323 -1.58 33.08 1.54
N TYR A 324 -1.88 31.85 1.14
CA TYR A 324 -3.24 31.35 1.00
C TYR A 324 -3.35 29.92 1.53
N THR A 325 -4.57 29.50 1.84
CA THR A 325 -4.90 28.10 2.13
C THR A 325 -6.04 27.63 1.23
N ILE A 326 -6.23 26.32 1.18
CA ILE A 326 -7.28 25.68 0.39
C ILE A 326 -8.28 25.05 1.36
N LEU A 327 -9.49 25.59 1.38
CA LEU A 327 -10.61 25.03 2.14
C LEU A 327 -11.39 24.07 1.23
N ASN A 328 -11.53 22.82 1.64
CA ASN A 328 -12.35 21.84 0.94
C ASN A 328 -13.64 21.61 1.72
N TYR A 329 -14.75 22.10 1.18
CA TYR A 329 -16.06 21.98 1.80
C TYR A 329 -17.11 21.52 0.80
N ASN A 330 -17.91 20.52 1.16
CA ASN A 330 -18.94 19.93 0.32
C ASN A 330 -18.47 19.56 -1.10
N GLY A 331 -17.25 19.02 -1.21
CA GLY A 331 -16.64 18.62 -2.48
C GLY A 331 -16.09 19.77 -3.33
N LYS A 332 -16.24 21.03 -2.89
CA LYS A 332 -15.72 22.21 -3.56
C LYS A 332 -14.45 22.71 -2.86
N LYS A 333 -13.40 22.93 -3.64
CA LYS A 333 -12.15 23.53 -3.16
C LYS A 333 -12.19 25.04 -3.38
N LYS A 334 -11.88 25.81 -2.33
CA LYS A 334 -11.80 27.27 -2.39
C LYS A 334 -10.45 27.72 -1.85
N ALA A 335 -9.67 28.40 -2.68
CA ALA A 335 -8.44 29.05 -2.26
C ALA A 335 -8.76 30.42 -1.67
N ILE A 336 -8.24 30.72 -0.47
CA ILE A 336 -8.47 32.01 0.20
C ILE A 336 -7.15 32.50 0.79
N THR A 337 -6.83 33.78 0.55
CA THR A 337 -5.67 34.46 1.11
C THR A 337 -5.81 34.64 2.62
N ILE A 338 -4.76 34.33 3.38
CA ILE A 338 -4.76 34.40 4.85
C ILE A 338 -4.99 35.84 5.34
N ALA A 339 -4.39 36.82 4.67
CA ALA A 339 -4.59 38.24 5.00
C ALA A 339 -6.07 38.66 4.91
N LYS A 340 -6.83 38.16 3.91
CA LYS A 340 -8.27 38.44 3.80
C LYS A 340 -9.05 37.86 4.98
N LEU A 341 -8.75 36.62 5.37
CA LEU A 341 -9.40 35.96 6.49
C LEU A 341 -9.09 36.66 7.82
N LEU A 342 -7.83 37.00 8.06
CA LEU A 342 -7.40 37.74 9.26
C LEU A 342 -8.10 39.09 9.38
N PHE A 343 -8.07 39.88 8.31
CA PHE A 343 -8.69 41.20 8.30
C PHE A 343 -10.20 41.08 8.57
N TYR A 344 -10.89 40.15 7.91
CA TYR A 344 -12.31 39.94 8.13
C TYR A 344 -12.62 39.56 9.59
N CYS A 345 -11.91 38.57 10.14
CA CYS A 345 -12.27 38.00 11.44
C CYS A 345 -11.82 38.86 12.63
N TYR A 346 -10.74 39.65 12.48
CA TYR A 346 -10.12 40.38 13.60
C TYR A 346 -10.11 41.90 13.43
N VAL A 347 -10.35 42.45 12.23
CA VAL A 347 -10.30 43.90 12.00
C VAL A 347 -11.67 44.46 11.61
N LYS A 348 -12.23 44.03 10.47
CA LYS A 348 -13.50 44.54 9.95
C LYS A 348 -14.13 43.59 8.93
N GLU A 349 -15.43 43.36 9.06
CA GLU A 349 -16.20 42.56 8.11
C GLU A 349 -16.34 43.24 6.74
N PHE A 350 -16.23 42.44 5.68
CA PHE A 350 -16.41 42.84 4.28
C PHE A 350 -16.72 41.60 3.43
N ASP A 351 -17.12 41.77 2.17
CA ASP A 351 -17.30 40.64 1.27
C ASP A 351 -15.95 39.99 0.90
N ILE A 352 -15.58 38.93 1.63
CA ILE A 352 -14.33 38.17 1.45
C ILE A 352 -14.26 37.51 0.08
N PHE A 353 -15.42 37.12 -0.45
CA PHE A 353 -15.54 36.35 -1.70
C PHE A 353 -15.75 37.24 -2.92
N GLY A 354 -16.09 38.50 -2.70
CA GLY A 354 -16.14 39.54 -3.72
C GLY A 354 -14.76 39.87 -4.30
N GLN A 355 -14.80 40.36 -5.53
CA GLN A 355 -13.61 40.85 -6.24
C GLN A 355 -13.43 42.37 -6.07
N THR A 356 -14.23 43.04 -5.26
CA THR A 356 -14.23 44.51 -5.18
C THR A 356 -13.11 45.06 -4.29
N PHE A 357 -12.72 44.32 -3.25
CA PHE A 357 -11.78 44.76 -2.23
C PHE A 357 -10.52 43.88 -2.18
N LEU A 358 -9.39 44.54 -1.95
CA LEU A 358 -8.07 43.95 -1.74
C LEU A 358 -7.58 44.29 -0.33
N VAL A 359 -7.02 43.29 0.35
CA VAL A 359 -6.32 43.50 1.62
C VAL A 359 -4.83 43.55 1.32
N ILE A 360 -4.21 44.70 1.62
CA ILE A 360 -2.77 44.91 1.47
C ILE A 360 -2.09 44.51 2.77
N ASN A 361 -0.97 43.80 2.64
CA ASN A 361 -0.18 43.30 3.74
C ASN A 361 1.12 44.11 3.86
N ASN A 362 1.22 44.95 4.90
CA ASN A 362 2.41 45.78 5.15
C ASN A 362 3.38 45.13 6.16
N ASN A 363 3.22 43.84 6.45
CA ASN A 363 4.13 43.12 7.33
C ASN A 363 5.48 42.85 6.64
N TYR A 364 6.57 42.95 7.40
CA TYR A 364 7.89 42.49 6.99
C TYR A 364 8.49 41.58 8.09
N PRO A 365 8.81 40.31 7.80
CA PRO A 365 8.54 39.62 6.54
C PRO A 365 7.03 39.39 6.30
N PHE A 366 6.59 39.33 5.04
CA PHE A 366 5.17 39.29 4.70
C PHE A 366 4.43 38.06 5.27
N TRP A 367 5.16 36.96 5.53
CA TRP A 367 4.60 35.73 6.10
C TRP A 367 4.44 35.75 7.62
N ASN A 368 4.96 36.77 8.31
CA ASN A 368 4.73 36.99 9.74
C ASN A 368 3.60 38.00 9.91
N LEU A 369 2.36 37.51 9.82
CA LEU A 369 1.17 38.33 9.72
C LEU A 369 0.75 38.88 11.09
N ASP A 370 0.85 40.20 11.24
CA ASP A 370 0.15 40.97 12.26
C ASP A 370 -1.06 41.65 11.61
N HIS A 371 -2.26 41.40 12.15
CA HIS A 371 -3.51 41.91 11.59
C HIS A 371 -3.64 43.44 11.74
N SER A 372 -2.90 44.07 12.66
CA SER A 372 -2.85 45.54 12.78
C SER A 372 -2.18 46.23 11.58
N LYS A 373 -1.34 45.50 10.82
CA LYS A 373 -0.61 45.98 9.64
C LYS A 373 -1.29 45.61 8.32
N LEU A 374 -2.56 45.21 8.38
CA LEU A 374 -3.38 44.92 7.21
C LEU A 374 -4.32 46.09 6.92
N SER A 375 -4.44 46.47 5.65
CA SER A 375 -5.32 47.57 5.23
C SER A 375 -6.24 47.15 4.07
N LEU A 376 -7.50 47.59 4.12
CA LEU A 376 -8.51 47.28 3.10
C LEU A 376 -8.61 48.42 2.09
N HIS A 377 -8.48 48.10 0.82
CA HIS A 377 -8.57 49.07 -0.28
C HIS A 377 -9.46 48.54 -1.40
N SER A 378 -10.08 49.43 -2.17
CA SER A 378 -10.78 49.03 -3.39
C SER A 378 -9.77 48.67 -4.49
N ILE A 379 -10.09 47.70 -5.35
CA ILE A 379 -9.19 47.37 -6.48
C ILE A 379 -8.93 48.60 -7.34
N HIS A 380 -9.95 49.42 -7.58
CA HIS A 380 -9.83 50.65 -8.37
C HIS A 380 -8.84 51.66 -7.78
N SER A 381 -8.82 51.82 -6.45
CA SER A 381 -7.86 52.73 -5.79
C SER A 381 -6.42 52.23 -5.89
N VAL A 382 -6.21 50.91 -5.83
CA VAL A 382 -4.88 50.30 -5.94
C VAL A 382 -4.36 50.40 -7.38
N LEU A 383 -5.19 50.07 -8.37
CA LEU A 383 -4.80 50.16 -9.79
C LEU A 383 -4.51 51.61 -10.24
N LYS A 384 -5.12 52.61 -9.60
CA LYS A 384 -4.84 54.03 -9.87
C LYS A 384 -3.60 54.57 -9.14
N GLY A 385 -2.84 53.72 -8.43
CA GLY A 385 -1.63 54.13 -7.71
C GLY A 385 -1.87 55.15 -6.61
N LYS A 386 -3.08 55.18 -6.02
CA LYS A 386 -3.43 56.12 -4.94
C LYS A 386 -3.01 55.61 -3.55
N ILE A 387 -2.25 54.52 -3.50
CA ILE A 387 -1.87 53.74 -2.31
C ILE A 387 -0.45 53.24 -2.51
#